data_AF-A0A151RIN0-F1
#
_entry.id   AF-A0A151RIN0-F1
#
_cell.length_a   1.000
_cell.length_b   1.000
_cell.length_c   1.000
_cell.angle_alpha   90.00
_cell.angle_beta   90.00
_cell.angle_gamma   90.00
#
_symmetry.space_group_name_H-M   'P 1'
#
loop_
_entity.id
_entity.type
_entity.pdbx_description
1 polymer ?
#
loop_
_entity_poly.entity_id
_entity_poly.type
_entity_poly.pdbx_seq_one_letter_code
_entity_poly.pdbx_strand_id
1 'polypeptide(L)'
;MKAFSKMLFPSVKDSTFFESCGVADLITTCLGGRNRKVAEAYAKNGGKRSFDELEAEMLQGQKLQGVSTASEVYEVLSHRGWLQLFPLFSTVHEISTGLLPPSAIVEYSEKLPRSF
;
A
#
# COMPACT_ATOMS: atom_id res chain seq x y z
N MET A 1 4.56 1.48 8.72
CA MET A 1 5.38 2.71 8.58
C MET A 1 6.45 2.85 9.67
N LYS A 2 6.14 2.99 10.96
CA LYS A 2 7.16 3.18 12.03
C LYS A 2 8.30 2.15 12.00
N ALA A 3 7.96 0.87 12.06
CA ALA A 3 8.94 -0.23 12.04
C ALA A 3 9.79 -0.22 10.76
N PHE A 4 9.15 -0.10 9.60
CA PHE A 4 9.83 0.02 8.29
C PHE A 4 10.84 1.17 8.28
N SER A 5 10.42 2.38 8.67
CA SER A 5 11.28 3.57 8.67
C SER A 5 12.45 3.42 9.65
N LYS A 6 12.22 2.86 10.84
CA LYS A 6 13.29 2.64 11.84
C LYS A 6 14.28 1.54 11.45
N MET A 7 13.83 0.50 10.75
CA MET A 7 14.72 -0.55 10.23
C MET A 7 15.65 -0.04 9.14
N LEU A 8 15.23 0.97 8.35
CA LEU A 8 16.08 1.63 7.37
C LEU A 8 16.92 2.76 7.97
N PHE A 9 16.32 3.54 8.88
CA PHE A 9 16.91 4.74 9.46
C PHE A 9 16.68 4.78 10.99
N PRO A 10 17.63 4.29 11.80
CA PRO A 10 17.46 4.17 13.25
C PRO A 10 17.19 5.50 13.99
N SER A 11 17.52 6.64 13.38
CA SER A 11 17.31 7.99 13.92
C SER A 11 15.86 8.49 13.83
N VAL A 12 14.97 7.75 13.17
CA VAL A 12 13.56 8.11 13.01
C VAL A 12 12.85 8.18 14.36
N LYS A 13 12.18 9.31 14.62
CA LYS A 13 11.42 9.56 15.85
C LYS A 13 9.97 9.09 15.71
N ASP A 14 9.43 8.44 16.73
CA ASP A 14 8.02 8.03 16.72
C ASP A 14 7.07 9.23 16.73
N SER A 15 7.47 10.34 17.34
CA SER A 15 6.68 11.58 17.40
C SER A 15 6.34 12.11 16.02
N THR A 16 7.25 11.98 15.04
CA THR A 16 7.04 12.44 13.65
C THR A 16 5.79 11.83 13.00
N PHE A 17 5.42 10.60 13.35
CA PHE A 17 4.21 9.96 12.79
C PHE A 17 2.91 10.48 13.41
N PHE A 18 2.98 11.20 14.53
CA PHE A 18 1.84 11.85 15.15
C PHE A 18 1.69 13.31 14.69
N GLU A 19 2.66 13.84 13.94
CA GLU A 19 2.54 15.12 13.27
C GLU A 19 1.60 15.03 12.06
N SER A 20 1.26 16.18 11.47
CA SER A 20 0.34 16.26 10.33
C SER A 20 0.76 15.36 9.15
N CYS A 21 2.06 15.31 8.85
CA CYS A 21 2.63 14.47 7.79
C CYS A 21 2.53 12.95 8.03
N GLY A 22 2.11 12.52 9.22
CA GLY A 22 1.92 11.12 9.58
C GLY A 22 0.44 10.75 9.60
N VAL A 23 -0.14 10.72 10.79
CA VAL A 23 -1.50 10.19 11.01
C VAL A 23 -2.58 11.03 10.32
N ALA A 24 -2.46 12.37 10.32
CA ALA A 24 -3.49 13.22 9.73
C ALA A 24 -3.51 13.10 8.19
N ASP A 25 -2.34 13.13 7.55
CA ASP A 25 -2.20 12.95 6.11
C ASP A 25 -2.67 11.55 5.66
N LEU A 26 -2.35 10.52 6.45
CA LEU A 26 -2.85 9.16 6.20
C LEU A 26 -4.38 9.11 6.23
N ILE A 27 -5.01 9.67 7.27
CA ILE A 27 -6.48 9.67 7.41
C ILE A 27 -7.13 10.37 6.23
N THR A 28 -6.70 11.60 5.91
CA THR A 28 -7.32 12.37 4.82
C THR A 28 -7.12 11.67 3.46
N THR A 29 -5.95 11.07 3.22
CA THR A 29 -5.68 10.30 2.00
C THR A 29 -6.54 9.04 1.90
N CYS A 30 -6.72 8.33 3.01
CA CYS A 30 -7.56 7.13 3.06
C CYS A 30 -9.06 7.43 2.94
N LEU A 31 -9.51 8.64 3.26
CA LEU A 31 -10.92 9.04 3.16
C LEU A 31 -11.26 9.70 1.82
N GLY A 32 -10.39 10.57 1.31
CA GLY A 32 -10.67 11.41 0.14
C GLY A 32 -9.65 11.33 -1.00
N GLY A 33 -8.56 10.59 -0.84
CA GLY A 33 -7.46 10.58 -1.79
C GLY A 33 -7.78 9.88 -3.12
N ARG A 34 -7.04 10.27 -4.16
CA ARG A 34 -7.14 9.67 -5.51
C ARG A 34 -6.78 8.17 -5.51
N ASN A 35 -5.77 7.79 -4.71
CA ASN A 35 -5.40 6.39 -4.47
C ASN A 35 -6.61 5.58 -3.99
N ARG A 36 -7.32 6.08 -2.98
CA ARG A 36 -8.54 5.45 -2.45
C ARG A 36 -9.63 5.34 -3.51
N LYS A 37 -9.90 6.42 -4.24
CA LYS A 37 -10.95 6.47 -5.28
C LYS A 37 -10.70 5.44 -6.40
N VAL A 38 -9.48 5.36 -6.91
CA VAL A 38 -9.13 4.42 -7.99
C VAL A 38 -9.06 2.98 -7.48
N ALA A 39 -8.49 2.74 -6.29
CA ALA A 39 -8.45 1.41 -5.68
C ALA A 39 -9.86 0.87 -5.37
N GLU A 40 -10.81 1.73 -4.97
CA GLU A 40 -12.21 1.36 -4.81
C GLU A 40 -12.81 0.88 -6.14
N ALA A 41 -12.57 1.61 -7.24
CA ALA A 41 -13.04 1.21 -8.55
C ALA A 41 -12.40 -0.11 -9.00
N TYR A 42 -11.10 -0.29 -8.76
CA TYR A 42 -10.38 -1.55 -9.02
C TYR A 42 -11.04 -2.73 -8.30
N ALA A 43 -11.30 -2.58 -6.99
CA ALA A 43 -11.93 -3.61 -6.18
C ALA A 43 -13.37 -3.90 -6.61
N LYS A 44 -14.18 -2.87 -6.92
CA LYS A 44 -15.55 -3.03 -7.43
C LYS A 44 -15.62 -3.76 -8.77
N ASN A 45 -14.58 -3.66 -9.58
CA ASN A 45 -14.43 -4.41 -10.83
C ASN A 45 -13.79 -5.79 -10.64
N GLY A 46 -13.62 -6.24 -9.40
CA GLY A 46 -13.03 -7.55 -9.08
C GLY A 46 -11.56 -7.67 -9.49
N GLY A 47 -10.83 -6.56 -9.61
CA GLY A 47 -9.43 -6.54 -10.03
C GLY A 47 -9.21 -6.83 -11.53
N LYS A 48 -10.26 -6.78 -12.35
CA LYS A 48 -10.16 -7.08 -13.80
C LYS A 48 -9.70 -5.91 -14.65
N ARG A 49 -9.99 -4.68 -14.22
CA ARG A 49 -9.58 -3.44 -14.91
C ARG A 49 -8.22 -3.02 -14.37
N SER A 50 -7.31 -2.60 -15.23
CA SER A 50 -5.97 -2.19 -14.80
C SER A 50 -6.00 -0.84 -14.08
N PHE A 51 -4.99 -0.58 -13.23
CA PHE A 51 -4.84 0.74 -12.60
C PHE A 51 -4.57 1.85 -13.63
N ASP A 52 -3.87 1.56 -14.73
CA ASP A 52 -3.60 2.52 -15.80
C ASP A 52 -4.89 2.95 -16.52
N GLU A 53 -5.76 1.98 -16.82
CA GLU A 53 -7.06 2.24 -17.44
C GLU A 53 -7.95 3.10 -16.52
N LEU A 54 -8.03 2.74 -15.24
CA LEU A 54 -8.82 3.48 -14.26
C LEU A 54 -8.23 4.86 -13.95
N GLU A 55 -6.90 5.00 -13.93
CA GLU A 55 -6.21 6.29 -13.80
C GLU A 55 -6.59 7.22 -14.96
N ALA A 56 -6.45 6.75 -16.20
CA ALA A 56 -6.74 7.54 -17.39
C ALA A 56 -8.20 8.02 -17.42
N GLU A 57 -9.14 7.14 -17.05
CA GLU A 57 -10.56 7.46 -16.98
C GLU A 57 -10.89 8.45 -15.85
N MET A 58 -10.36 8.21 -14.64
CA MET A 58 -10.87 8.85 -13.43
C MET A 58 -10.11 10.11 -13.03
N LEU A 59 -8.86 10.26 -13.46
CA LEU A 59 -7.92 11.24 -12.93
C LEU A 59 -7.49 12.32 -13.93
N GLN A 60 -7.98 12.30 -15.16
CA GLN A 60 -7.85 13.39 -16.14
C GLN A 60 -6.39 13.90 -16.29
N GLY A 61 -5.44 12.97 -16.36
CA GLY A 61 -4.00 13.27 -16.52
C GLY A 61 -3.21 13.36 -15.21
N GLN A 62 -3.84 13.26 -14.05
CA GLN A 62 -3.13 13.14 -12.77
C GLN A 62 -2.65 11.71 -12.52
N LYS A 63 -1.44 11.57 -11.97
CA LYS A 63 -0.81 10.27 -11.69
C LYS A 63 -1.13 9.69 -10.31
N LEU A 64 -1.31 8.38 -10.28
CA LEU A 64 -1.57 7.56 -9.10
C LEU A 64 -0.24 7.08 -8.49
N GLN A 65 0.23 7.79 -7.47
CA GLN A 65 1.52 7.48 -6.85
C GLN A 65 1.50 6.18 -6.04
N GLY A 66 0.33 5.74 -5.54
CA GLY A 66 0.26 4.59 -4.64
C GLY A 66 0.71 3.27 -5.26
N VAL A 67 0.46 3.07 -6.56
CA VAL A 67 0.82 1.83 -7.26
C VAL A 67 2.33 1.75 -7.50
N SER A 68 2.95 2.83 -7.99
CA SER A 68 4.41 2.88 -8.18
C SER A 68 5.14 2.76 -6.84
N THR A 69 4.70 3.48 -5.81
CA THR A 69 5.28 3.37 -4.46
C THR A 69 5.16 1.97 -3.89
N ALA A 70 4.04 1.28 -4.08
CA ALA A 70 3.89 -0.11 -3.64
C ALA A 70 4.89 -1.04 -4.34
N SER A 71 5.16 -0.84 -5.62
CA SER A 71 6.19 -1.57 -6.38
C SER A 71 7.59 -1.34 -5.83
N GLU A 72 7.98 -0.08 -5.62
CA GLU A 72 9.30 0.27 -5.09
C GLU A 72 9.51 -0.26 -3.67
N VAL A 73 8.49 -0.15 -2.81
CA VAL A 73 8.55 -0.72 -1.45
C VAL A 73 8.66 -2.24 -1.51
N TYR A 74 7.88 -2.91 -2.36
CA TYR A 74 7.97 -4.36 -2.54
C TYR A 74 9.38 -4.79 -2.95
N GLU A 75 9.99 -4.06 -3.88
CA GLU A 75 11.36 -4.30 -4.33
C GLU A 75 12.36 -4.18 -3.17
N VAL A 76 12.29 -3.12 -2.36
CA VAL A 76 13.16 -2.95 -1.18
C VAL A 76 12.97 -4.10 -0.18
N LEU A 77 11.72 -4.49 0.08
CA LEU A 77 11.40 -5.58 0.99
C LEU A 77 11.91 -6.92 0.47
N SER A 78 11.77 -7.20 -0.83
CA SER A 78 12.24 -8.41 -1.47
C SER A 78 13.76 -8.53 -1.37
N HIS A 79 14.49 -7.47 -1.75
CA HIS A 79 15.96 -7.43 -1.66
C HIS A 79 16.49 -7.62 -0.24
N ARG A 80 15.74 -7.22 0.78
CA ARG A 80 16.13 -7.36 2.19
C ARG A 80 15.59 -8.62 2.86
N GLY A 81 14.78 -9.43 2.17
CA GLY A 81 14.11 -10.60 2.76
C GLY A 81 13.05 -10.25 3.81
N TRP A 82 12.44 -9.06 3.72
CA TRP A 82 11.51 -8.50 4.71
C TRP A 82 10.03 -8.62 4.32
N LEU A 83 9.69 -9.27 3.21
CA LEU A 83 8.30 -9.38 2.73
C LEU A 83 7.35 -9.92 3.82
N GLN A 84 7.78 -10.94 4.57
CA GLN A 84 6.98 -11.55 5.65
C GLN A 84 6.83 -10.64 6.89
N LEU A 85 7.73 -9.66 7.08
CA LEU A 85 7.63 -8.69 8.17
C LEU A 85 6.61 -7.58 7.88
N PHE A 86 6.29 -7.36 6.60
CA PHE A 86 5.37 -6.30 6.16
C PHE A 86 4.28 -6.86 5.23
N PRO A 87 3.47 -7.82 5.70
CA PRO A 87 2.52 -8.56 4.86
C PRO A 87 1.45 -7.66 4.23
N LEU A 88 1.13 -6.51 4.85
CA LEU A 88 0.22 -5.53 4.26
C LEU A 88 0.82 -4.87 3.03
N PHE A 89 2.10 -4.49 3.06
CA PHE A 89 2.77 -3.88 1.89
C PHE A 89 2.91 -4.88 0.76
N SER A 90 3.30 -6.12 1.06
CA SER A 90 3.41 -7.16 0.04
C SER A 90 2.05 -7.48 -0.59
N THR A 91 1.01 -7.63 0.23
CA THR A 91 -0.34 -7.94 -0.25
C THR A 91 -0.92 -6.80 -1.09
N VAL A 92 -0.71 -5.53 -0.72
CA VAL A 92 -1.14 -4.39 -1.55
C VAL A 92 -0.47 -4.42 -2.92
N HIS A 93 0.84 -4.69 -2.99
CA HIS A 93 1.55 -4.80 -4.27
C HIS A 93 1.04 -5.99 -5.11
N GLU A 94 0.90 -7.16 -4.49
CA GLU A 94 0.39 -8.38 -5.14
C GLU A 94 -1.03 -8.21 -5.67
N ILE A 95 -1.91 -7.49 -4.95
CA ILE A 95 -3.24 -7.12 -5.44
C ILE A 95 -3.12 -6.14 -6.61
N SER A 96 -2.24 -5.13 -6.51
CA SER A 96 -2.09 -4.10 -7.54
C SER A 96 -1.53 -4.62 -8.87
N THR A 97 -0.79 -5.73 -8.83
CA THR A 97 -0.22 -6.42 -10.00
C THR A 97 -1.11 -7.55 -10.52
N GLY A 98 -2.24 -7.82 -9.86
CA GLY A 98 -3.17 -8.88 -10.24
C GLY A 98 -2.74 -10.29 -9.81
N LEU A 99 -1.69 -10.43 -9.00
CA LEU A 99 -1.26 -11.72 -8.43
C LEU A 99 -2.26 -12.22 -7.37
N LEU A 100 -2.92 -11.30 -6.66
CA LEU A 100 -3.95 -11.62 -5.67
C LEU A 100 -5.28 -10.92 -5.98
N PRO A 101 -6.41 -11.53 -5.64
CA PRO A 101 -7.70 -10.88 -5.74
C PRO A 101 -7.82 -9.74 -4.70
N PRO A 102 -8.63 -8.70 -4.94
CA PRO A 102 -8.85 -7.62 -3.98
C PRO A 102 -9.30 -8.09 -2.59
N SER A 103 -9.99 -9.24 -2.48
CA SER A 103 -10.44 -9.81 -1.21
C SER A 103 -9.28 -10.21 -0.28
N ALA A 104 -8.09 -10.48 -0.81
CA ALA A 104 -6.92 -10.84 0.00
C ALA A 104 -6.51 -9.72 0.99
N ILE A 105 -6.97 -8.48 0.78
CA ILE A 105 -6.64 -7.34 1.65
C ILE A 105 -7.17 -7.49 3.08
N VAL A 106 -8.18 -8.32 3.34
CA VAL A 106 -8.69 -8.57 4.69
C VAL A 106 -8.08 -9.80 5.36
N GLU A 107 -7.36 -10.63 4.59
CA GLU A 107 -6.72 -11.88 5.02
C GLU A 107 -5.19 -11.73 5.13
N TYR A 108 -4.64 -10.54 4.88
CA TYR A 108 -3.20 -10.30 4.80
C TYR A 108 -2.42 -10.74 6.06
N SER A 109 -3.04 -10.68 7.24
CA SER A 109 -2.43 -11.04 8.52
C SER A 109 -2.43 -12.55 8.80
N GLU A 110 -3.23 -13.34 8.09
CA GLU A 110 -3.25 -14.81 8.24
C GLU A 110 -1.97 -15.47 7.68
N LYS A 111 -1.21 -14.72 6.86
CA LYS A 111 0.12 -15.10 6.36
C LYS A 111 1.23 -14.98 7.42
N LEU A 112 0.98 -14.30 8.54
CA LEU A 112 1.95 -14.25 9.63
C LEU A 112 1.95 -15.58 10.37
N PRO A 113 3.12 -16.23 10.59
CA PRO A 113 3.19 -17.28 11.57
C PRO A 113 2.69 -16.71 12.89
N ARG A 114 1.65 -17.32 13.47
CA ARG A 114 1.23 -17.00 14.84
C ARG A 114 2.45 -17.21 15.73
N SER A 115 3.06 -16.12 16.19
CA SER A 115 4.04 -16.19 17.25
C SER A 115 3.33 -16.76 18.48
N PHE A 116 3.73 -17.96 18.89
CA PHE A 116 3.35 -18.57 20.16
C PHE A 116 3.88 -17.76 21.35
#